data_AF-A0A369KQ14-F1
#
_entry.id   AF-A0A369KQ14-F1
#
_cell.length_a   1.000
_cell.length_b   1.000
_cell.length_c   1.000
_cell.angle_alpha   90.00
_cell.angle_beta   90.00
_cell.angle_gamma   90.00
#
_symmetry.space_group_name_H-M   'P 1'
#
loop_
_entity.id
_entity.type
_entity.pdbx_description
1 polymer ?
#
loop_
_entity_poly.entity_id
_entity_poly.type
_entity_poly.pdbx_seq_one_letter_code
_entity_poly.pdbx_strand_id
1 'polypeptide(L)'
;MGFWNNQRYEDVERASTGDPIRGLPAQNFPWLLGYSVFLDEAKDPWRYEYSCTGIVPEKNNQKVKVFLALKAETQVSKDNLKKMGISSERLEAMHVFSWNQLEEKYTYELICSFDKIEEKAKIICEKWITFIKKKYTVDLKYQSLISKIKASKISGFSE
;
A
#
# COMPACT_ATOMS: atom_id res chain seq x y z
N MET A 1 -24.82 4.98 8.82
CA MET A 1 -25.26 4.62 7.46
C MET A 1 -24.02 4.25 6.66
N GLY A 2 -24.04 3.06 6.03
CA GLY A 2 -23.02 2.62 5.08
C GLY A 2 -21.76 1.99 5.67
N PHE A 3 -21.90 1.01 6.57
CA PHE A 3 -20.83 0.01 6.76
C PHE A 3 -20.60 -0.64 5.40
N TRP A 4 -19.40 -0.49 4.85
CA TRP A 4 -18.96 -1.24 3.67
C TRP A 4 -18.89 -2.72 4.07
N ASN A 5 -20.00 -3.44 3.84
CA ASN A 5 -20.06 -4.89 3.95
C ASN A 5 -19.09 -5.48 2.92
N ASN A 6 -17.91 -5.85 3.40
CA ASN A 6 -16.91 -6.53 2.61
C ASN A 6 -17.24 -8.02 2.65
N GLN A 7 -18.12 -8.47 1.72
CA GLN A 7 -18.63 -9.85 1.61
C GLN A 7 -17.54 -10.94 1.62
N ARG A 8 -16.29 -10.57 1.35
CA ARG A 8 -15.13 -11.46 1.33
C ARG A 8 -14.75 -12.07 2.69
N TYR A 9 -15.24 -11.51 3.79
CA TYR A 9 -14.84 -11.92 5.16
C TYR A 9 -15.80 -12.91 5.84
N GLU A 10 -17.07 -13.01 5.42
CA GLU A 10 -18.05 -13.90 6.07
C GLU A 10 -17.82 -15.39 5.78
N ASP A 11 -17.18 -15.71 4.65
CA ASP A 11 -16.89 -17.10 4.25
C ASP A 11 -15.65 -17.69 4.94
N VAL A 12 -14.78 -16.83 5.50
CA VAL A 12 -13.47 -17.23 6.06
C VAL A 12 -13.59 -17.88 7.45
N GLU A 13 -14.63 -17.55 8.22
CA GLU A 13 -14.81 -18.08 9.59
C GLU A 13 -15.32 -19.54 9.63
N ARG A 14 -15.75 -20.12 8.51
CA ARG A 14 -16.49 -21.41 8.51
C ARG A 14 -15.66 -22.66 8.23
N ALA A 15 -14.41 -22.56 7.77
CA ALA A 15 -13.69 -23.71 7.21
C ALA A 15 -12.40 -24.06 7.98
N SER A 16 -12.53 -24.85 9.05
CA SER A 16 -11.40 -25.40 9.81
C SER A 16 -11.61 -26.90 10.02
N THR A 17 -10.79 -27.77 9.40
CA THR A 17 -10.31 -29.05 9.97
C THR A 17 -9.37 -29.83 9.01
N GLY A 18 -8.11 -30.06 9.43
CA GLY A 18 -7.40 -31.35 9.28
C GLY A 18 -6.51 -31.63 8.06
N ASP A 19 -5.28 -31.08 8.02
CA ASP A 19 -4.09 -31.62 7.31
C ASP A 19 -2.83 -30.78 7.67
N PRO A 20 -1.64 -31.36 7.96
CA PRO A 20 -0.45 -30.58 8.31
C PRO A 20 0.13 -29.74 7.17
N ILE A 21 -0.29 -29.97 5.91
CA ILE A 21 0.06 -29.15 4.74
C ILE A 21 -1.17 -28.44 4.11
N ARG A 22 -2.41 -28.91 4.33
CA ARG A 22 -3.64 -28.15 3.93
C ARG A 22 -3.99 -27.00 4.90
N GLY A 23 -3.35 -26.93 6.06
CA GLY A 23 -3.51 -25.82 7.02
C GLY A 23 -2.71 -24.56 6.66
N LEU A 24 -1.83 -24.62 5.65
CA LEU A 24 -1.22 -23.41 5.10
C LEU A 24 -2.19 -22.81 4.07
N PRO A 25 -2.45 -21.49 4.09
CA PRO A 25 -3.52 -20.83 3.35
C PRO A 25 -3.26 -20.80 1.84
N ALA A 26 -3.29 -21.96 1.19
CA ALA A 26 -3.26 -22.07 -0.27
C ALA A 26 -4.54 -21.50 -0.91
N GLN A 27 -5.60 -21.21 -0.15
CA GLN A 27 -6.82 -20.58 -0.67
C GLN A 27 -6.81 -19.04 -0.62
N ASN A 28 -5.88 -18.39 0.11
CA ASN A 28 -5.87 -16.94 0.30
C ASN A 28 -4.57 -16.28 -0.17
N PHE A 29 -4.01 -16.73 -1.28
CA PHE A 29 -2.84 -16.11 -1.89
C PHE A 29 -3.25 -14.97 -2.82
N PRO A 30 -2.72 -13.75 -2.71
CA PRO A 30 -1.58 -13.31 -1.88
C PRO A 30 -1.89 -13.15 -0.38
N TRP A 31 -0.90 -13.45 0.48
CA TRP A 31 -1.03 -13.34 1.94
C TRP A 31 -0.75 -11.92 2.41
N LEU A 32 -1.73 -11.24 3.01
CA LEU A 32 -1.50 -9.98 3.70
C LEU A 32 -0.73 -10.26 4.99
N LEU A 33 0.54 -9.82 5.06
CA LEU A 33 1.40 -10.03 6.22
C LEU A 33 1.26 -8.92 7.26
N GLY A 34 0.82 -7.73 6.83
CA GLY A 34 0.51 -6.64 7.74
C GLY A 34 0.04 -5.38 7.02
N TYR A 35 -0.68 -4.56 7.75
CA TYR A 35 -1.12 -3.23 7.34
C TYR A 35 -1.15 -2.31 8.54
N SER A 36 -0.84 -1.03 8.34
CA SER A 36 -0.97 -0.01 9.39
C SER A 36 -0.88 1.39 8.79
N VAL A 37 -0.78 2.39 9.66
CA VAL A 37 -0.64 3.80 9.30
C VAL A 37 0.66 4.34 9.90
N PHE A 38 1.37 5.17 9.14
CA PHE A 38 2.45 5.99 9.67
C PHE A 38 2.30 7.44 9.21
N LEU A 39 2.95 8.36 9.93
CA LEU A 39 3.05 9.76 9.51
C LEU A 39 4.39 9.99 8.84
N ASP A 40 4.40 10.74 7.74
CA ASP A 40 5.64 11.31 7.19
C ASP A 40 6.09 12.56 7.95
N GLU A 41 7.23 13.14 7.55
CA GLU A 41 7.79 14.33 8.18
C GLU A 41 6.88 15.57 8.06
N ALA A 42 6.06 15.64 7.02
CA ALA A 42 5.06 16.68 6.83
C ALA A 42 3.73 16.37 7.55
N LYS A 43 3.69 15.29 8.35
CA LYS A 43 2.56 14.82 9.15
C LYS A 43 1.34 14.35 8.35
N ASP A 44 1.51 14.00 7.08
CA ASP A 44 0.43 13.35 6.33
C ASP A 44 0.38 11.85 6.68
N PRO A 45 -0.83 11.29 6.87
CA PRO A 45 -0.99 9.86 7.15
C PRO A 45 -0.82 9.03 5.88
N TRP A 46 0.09 8.06 5.96
CA TRP A 46 0.30 7.02 4.97
C TRP A 46 -0.27 5.71 5.47
N ARG A 47 -1.18 5.12 4.70
CA ARG A 47 -1.64 3.75 4.90
C ARG A 47 -0.69 2.85 4.14
N TYR A 48 -0.20 1.80 4.75
CA TYR A 48 0.63 0.82 4.06
C TYR A 48 0.13 -0.59 4.31
N GLU A 49 0.43 -1.45 3.36
CA GLU A 49 0.24 -2.88 3.40
C GLU A 49 1.45 -3.58 2.81
N TYR A 50 1.77 -4.75 3.32
CA TYR A 50 2.76 -5.63 2.71
C TYR A 50 2.24 -7.06 2.70
N SER A 51 2.42 -7.70 1.56
CA SER A 51 1.88 -9.02 1.27
C SER A 51 2.93 -9.92 0.66
N CYS A 52 2.78 -11.23 0.88
CA CYS A 52 3.52 -12.26 0.17
C CYS A 52 2.71 -12.70 -1.05
N THR A 53 3.29 -12.50 -2.23
CA THR A 53 2.68 -12.75 -3.55
C THR A 53 3.31 -13.94 -4.28
N GLY A 54 4.32 -14.58 -3.70
CA GLY A 54 5.09 -15.67 -4.31
C GLY A 54 5.82 -16.49 -3.25
N ILE A 55 5.74 -17.82 -3.27
CA ILE A 55 6.69 -18.69 -2.54
C ILE A 55 7.11 -19.83 -3.47
N VAL A 56 8.42 -19.98 -3.68
CA VAL A 56 9.01 -21.02 -4.52
C VAL A 56 10.06 -21.76 -3.71
N PRO A 57 9.96 -23.09 -3.53
CA PRO A 57 10.94 -23.86 -2.79
C PRO A 57 12.29 -23.91 -3.54
N GLU A 58 13.39 -23.71 -2.82
CA GLU A 58 14.74 -23.95 -3.34
C GLU A 58 15.10 -25.43 -3.22
N LYS A 59 15.61 -26.02 -4.31
CA LYS A 59 15.81 -27.47 -4.44
C LYS A 59 16.80 -28.07 -3.43
N ASN A 60 17.69 -27.27 -2.82
CA ASN A 60 18.88 -27.81 -2.14
C ASN A 60 19.11 -27.37 -0.68
N ASN A 61 18.23 -26.59 -0.02
CA ASN A 61 18.63 -25.97 1.26
C ASN A 61 17.54 -25.70 2.32
N GLN A 62 16.39 -26.38 2.29
CA GLN A 62 15.24 -26.07 3.20
C GLN A 62 14.85 -24.58 3.21
N LYS A 63 15.18 -23.86 2.13
CA LYS A 63 14.92 -22.44 1.94
C LYS A 63 13.83 -22.26 0.90
N VAL A 64 13.20 -21.11 0.95
CA VAL A 64 12.14 -20.69 0.02
C VAL A 64 12.47 -19.31 -0.51
N LYS A 65 12.32 -19.14 -1.82
CA LYS A 65 12.29 -17.82 -2.46
C LYS A 65 10.90 -17.24 -2.29
N VAL A 66 10.80 -16.08 -1.67
CA VAL A 66 9.55 -15.37 -1.39
C VAL A 66 9.51 -14.07 -2.16
N PHE A 67 8.36 -13.77 -2.73
CA PHE A 67 8.07 -12.51 -3.42
C PHE A 67 7.14 -11.70 -2.54
N LEU A 68 7.57 -10.49 -2.21
CA LEU A 68 6.81 -9.54 -1.40
C LEU A 68 6.33 -8.40 -2.29
N ALA A 69 5.12 -7.93 -2.04
CA ALA A 69 4.59 -6.69 -2.59
C ALA A 69 4.20 -5.77 -1.44
N LEU A 70 4.80 -4.59 -1.41
CA LEU A 70 4.56 -3.53 -0.47
C LEU A 70 3.88 -2.37 -1.19
N LYS A 71 2.85 -1.81 -0.57
CA LYS A 71 2.08 -0.69 -1.10
C LYS A 71 1.85 0.33 0.01
N ALA A 72 2.00 1.61 -0.31
CA ALA A 72 1.77 2.70 0.61
C ALA A 72 1.05 3.83 -0.12
N GLU A 73 -0.01 4.34 0.48
CA GLU A 73 -0.86 5.39 -0.08
C GLU A 73 -1.09 6.49 0.93
N THR A 74 -1.10 7.73 0.46
CA THR A 74 -1.52 8.88 1.25
C THR A 74 -2.42 9.79 0.43
N GLN A 75 -3.29 10.49 1.13
CA GLN A 75 -3.98 11.65 0.60
C GLN A 75 -3.40 12.88 1.29
N VAL A 76 -2.81 13.78 0.51
CA VAL A 76 -2.16 14.98 1.05
C VAL A 76 -3.20 15.83 1.78
N SER A 77 -2.93 16.18 3.04
CA SER A 77 -3.87 16.93 3.89
C SER A 77 -4.15 18.32 3.33
N LYS A 78 -5.34 18.85 3.65
CA LYS A 78 -5.74 20.21 3.27
C LYS A 78 -4.74 21.27 3.77
N ASP A 79 -4.13 21.07 4.92
CA ASP A 79 -3.15 22.01 5.48
C ASP A 79 -1.87 22.05 4.66
N ASN A 80 -1.37 20.89 4.21
CA ASN A 80 -0.20 20.84 3.36
C ASN A 80 -0.51 21.34 1.94
N LEU A 81 -1.71 21.08 1.41
CA LEU A 81 -2.16 21.66 0.14
C LEU A 81 -2.21 23.20 0.19
N LYS A 82 -2.71 23.78 1.29
CA LYS A 82 -2.70 25.24 1.52
C LYS A 82 -1.28 25.80 1.52
N LYS A 83 -0.33 25.16 2.21
CA LYS A 83 1.09 25.57 2.21
C LYS A 83 1.73 25.52 0.81
N MET A 84 1.29 24.58 -0.02
CA MET A 84 1.72 24.45 -1.41
C MET A 84 1.04 25.43 -2.38
N GLY A 85 0.09 26.26 -1.90
CA GLY A 85 -0.69 27.15 -2.76
C GLY A 85 -1.67 26.42 -3.68
N ILE A 86 -1.98 25.14 -3.43
CA ILE A 86 -2.95 24.37 -4.21
C ILE A 86 -4.34 24.54 -3.58
N SER A 87 -5.25 25.17 -4.33
CA SER A 87 -6.65 25.29 -3.93
C SER A 87 -7.40 23.99 -4.22
N SER A 88 -7.68 23.21 -3.17
CA SER A 88 -8.46 21.99 -3.31
C SER A 88 -9.88 22.26 -3.80
N GLU A 89 -10.50 23.34 -3.34
CA GLU A 89 -11.86 23.77 -3.72
C GLU A 89 -11.99 24.00 -5.22
N ARG A 90 -10.99 24.65 -5.83
CA ARG A 90 -10.97 24.88 -7.29
C ARG A 90 -10.87 23.57 -8.07
N LEU A 91 -10.04 22.64 -7.62
CA LEU A 91 -9.85 21.35 -8.28
C LEU A 91 -11.07 20.44 -8.13
N GLU A 92 -11.73 20.49 -6.96
CA GLU A 92 -13.01 19.82 -6.72
C GLU A 92 -14.12 20.39 -7.62
N ALA A 93 -14.21 21.72 -7.77
CA ALA A 93 -15.16 22.36 -8.67
C ALA A 93 -14.90 22.04 -10.16
N MET A 94 -13.66 21.73 -10.52
CA MET A 94 -13.28 21.26 -11.86
C MET A 94 -13.46 19.75 -12.04
N HIS A 95 -14.08 19.07 -11.07
CA HIS A 95 -14.27 17.61 -11.06
C HIS A 95 -12.98 16.82 -11.28
N VAL A 96 -11.86 17.33 -10.79
CA VAL A 96 -10.61 16.58 -10.80
C VAL A 96 -10.63 15.65 -9.59
N PHE A 97 -10.66 14.34 -9.82
CA PHE A 97 -10.70 13.32 -8.76
C PHE A 97 -9.31 12.73 -8.49
N SER A 98 -9.08 12.31 -7.24
CA SER A 98 -7.85 11.60 -6.78
C SER A 98 -6.51 12.29 -7.08
N TRP A 99 -6.50 13.57 -7.45
CA TRP A 99 -5.28 14.32 -7.77
C TRP A 99 -4.35 14.48 -6.57
N ASN A 100 -4.91 14.51 -5.35
CA ASN A 100 -4.19 14.65 -4.08
C ASN A 100 -3.71 13.32 -3.49
N GLN A 101 -3.89 12.20 -4.20
CA GLN A 101 -3.40 10.89 -3.77
C GLN A 101 -1.97 10.67 -4.24
N LEU A 102 -1.13 10.14 -3.37
CA LEU A 102 0.22 9.66 -3.70
C LEU A 102 0.28 8.17 -3.34
N GLU A 103 0.97 7.40 -4.18
CA GLU A 103 1.10 5.95 -4.03
C GLU A 103 2.55 5.55 -4.31
N GLU A 104 3.07 4.65 -3.47
CA GLU A 104 4.35 4.00 -3.62
C GLU A 104 4.15 2.49 -3.63
N LYS A 105 4.80 1.81 -4.57
CA LYS A 105 4.79 0.35 -4.69
C LYS A 105 6.21 -0.14 -4.70
N TYR A 106 6.47 -1.22 -3.97
CA TYR A 106 7.77 -1.85 -3.95
C TYR A 106 7.62 -3.36 -3.93
N THR A 107 8.24 -4.04 -4.88
CA THR A 107 8.31 -5.50 -4.92
C THR A 107 9.70 -5.94 -4.53
N TYR A 108 9.79 -6.98 -3.69
CA TYR A 108 11.07 -7.48 -3.20
C TYR A 108 11.11 -9.00 -3.22
N GLU A 109 12.25 -9.57 -3.60
CA GLU A 109 12.50 -11.00 -3.57
C GLU A 109 13.49 -11.33 -2.45
N LEU A 110 13.16 -12.32 -1.62
CA LEU A 110 14.03 -12.76 -0.52
C LEU A 110 14.15 -14.28 -0.50
N ILE A 111 15.32 -14.80 -0.12
CA ILE A 111 15.53 -16.24 0.09
C ILE A 111 15.58 -16.52 1.59
N CYS A 112 14.44 -17.00 2.06
CA CYS A 112 14.01 -17.27 3.43
C CYS A 112 14.21 -18.71 3.94
N SER A 113 14.27 -18.93 5.25
CA SER A 113 13.63 -20.13 5.83
C SER A 113 12.13 -19.82 5.98
N PHE A 114 11.24 -20.82 5.80
CA PHE A 114 9.79 -20.58 5.74
C PHE A 114 9.22 -19.93 7.01
N ASP A 115 9.74 -20.33 8.17
CA ASP A 115 9.41 -19.79 9.50
C ASP A 115 9.82 -18.31 9.68
N LYS A 116 10.76 -17.81 8.87
CA LYS A 116 11.31 -16.44 9.00
C LYS A 116 10.71 -15.43 8.04
N ILE A 117 9.73 -15.82 7.22
CA ILE A 117 9.17 -14.96 6.16
C ILE A 117 8.59 -13.69 6.75
N GLU A 118 7.72 -13.80 7.76
CA GLU A 118 7.03 -12.66 8.37
C GLU A 118 8.00 -11.68 9.02
N GLU A 119 8.98 -12.19 9.78
CA GLU A 119 10.01 -11.38 10.44
C GLU A 119 10.84 -10.61 9.40
N LYS A 120 11.31 -11.29 8.35
CA LYS A 120 12.10 -10.66 7.29
C LYS A 120 11.28 -9.64 6.49
N ALA A 121 10.03 -9.96 6.17
CA ALA A 121 9.13 -9.04 5.48
C ALA A 121 8.89 -7.76 6.30
N LYS A 122 8.70 -7.90 7.62
CA LYS A 122 8.56 -6.75 8.52
C LYS A 122 9.80 -5.86 8.53
N ILE A 123 11.00 -6.43 8.64
CA ILE A 123 12.26 -5.66 8.60
C ILE A 123 12.42 -4.90 7.27
N ILE A 124 12.08 -5.53 6.15
CA ILE A 124 12.11 -4.87 4.83
C ILE A 124 11.09 -3.73 4.78
N CYS A 125 9.88 -3.98 5.28
CA CYS A 125 8.81 -2.99 5.34
C CYS A 125 9.21 -1.77 6.18
N GLU A 126 9.79 -1.96 7.37
CA GLU A 126 10.24 -0.87 8.25
C GLU A 126 11.32 0.02 7.59
N LYS A 127 12.27 -0.58 6.88
CA LYS A 127 13.27 0.15 6.10
C LYS A 127 12.63 0.96 4.99
N TRP A 128 11.68 0.37 4.27
CA TRP A 128 10.96 1.03 3.19
C TRP A 128 10.08 2.18 3.70
N ILE A 129 9.36 1.99 4.81
CA ILE A 129 8.59 3.05 5.48
C ILE A 129 9.51 4.22 5.88
N THR A 130 10.69 3.92 6.45
CA THR A 130 11.65 4.95 6.84
C THR A 130 12.11 5.77 5.63
N PHE A 131 12.30 5.12 4.48
CA PHE A 131 12.61 5.79 3.24
C PHE A 131 11.46 6.69 2.77
N ILE A 132 10.22 6.19 2.76
CA ILE A 132 9.04 6.99 2.37
C ILE A 132 8.88 8.23 3.26
N LYS A 133 9.00 8.07 4.58
CA LYS A 133 8.88 9.16 5.56
C LYS A 133 9.81 10.33 5.24
N LYS A 134 11.06 10.04 4.83
CA LYS A 134 12.08 11.03 4.51
C LYS A 134 11.97 11.57 3.08
N LYS A 135 11.49 10.75 2.15
CA LYS A 135 11.36 11.11 0.73
C LYS A 135 10.34 12.24 0.53
N TYR A 136 9.17 12.14 1.16
CA TYR A 136 8.03 13.00 0.86
C TYR A 136 8.00 14.32 1.64
N THR A 137 8.91 15.21 1.26
CA THR A 137 8.86 16.63 1.67
C THR A 137 7.67 17.35 1.04
N VAL A 138 7.31 18.52 1.57
CA VAL A 138 6.25 19.38 1.01
C VAL A 138 6.54 19.71 -0.46
N ASP A 139 7.80 20.02 -0.81
CA ASP A 139 8.20 20.37 -2.17
C ASP A 139 8.09 19.18 -3.14
N LEU A 140 8.51 17.98 -2.72
CA LEU A 140 8.40 16.79 -3.58
C LEU A 140 6.94 16.39 -3.80
N LYS A 141 6.10 16.51 -2.76
CA LYS A 141 4.64 16.33 -2.88
C LYS A 141 4.08 17.33 -3.88
N TYR A 142 4.41 18.61 -3.75
CA TYR A 142 3.95 19.65 -4.67
C TYR A 142 4.28 19.33 -6.14
N GLN A 143 5.53 18.96 -6.43
CA GLN A 143 5.95 18.59 -7.79
C GLN A 143 5.16 17.39 -8.33
N SER A 144 4.96 16.37 -7.49
CA SER A 144 4.19 15.16 -7.83
C SER A 144 2.71 15.46 -8.05
N LEU A 145 2.14 16.34 -7.25
CA LEU A 145 0.73 16.74 -7.37
C LEU A 145 0.51 17.62 -8.60
N ILE A 146 1.39 18.57 -8.89
CA ILE A 146 1.25 19.42 -10.09
C ILE A 146 1.31 18.61 -11.37
N SER A 147 2.23 17.64 -11.46
CA SER A 147 2.31 16.79 -12.65
C SER A 147 1.02 15.98 -12.83
N LYS A 148 0.45 15.44 -11.74
CA LYS A 148 -0.86 14.77 -11.75
C LYS A 148 -1.99 15.71 -12.14
N ILE A 149 -2.08 16.90 -11.56
CA ILE A 149 -3.11 17.90 -11.88
C ILE A 149 -3.05 18.27 -13.36
N LYS A 150 -1.85 18.56 -13.89
CA LYS A 150 -1.65 18.88 -15.32
C LYS A 150 -2.05 17.74 -16.25
N ALA A 151 -1.82 16.49 -15.83
CA ALA A 151 -2.18 15.31 -16.60
C ALA A 151 -3.66 14.88 -16.43
N SER A 152 -4.37 15.44 -15.45
CA SER A 152 -5.74 15.05 -15.16
C SER A 152 -6.68 15.62 -16.22
N LYS A 153 -7.55 14.76 -16.77
CA LYS A 153 -8.64 15.20 -17.62
C LYS A 153 -9.68 15.91 -16.75
N ILE A 154 -10.07 17.12 -17.15
CA ILE A 154 -11.16 17.86 -16.54
C ILE A 154 -12.45 17.19 -16.99
N SER A 155 -13.04 16.34 -16.15
CA SER A 155 -14.34 15.72 -16.44
C SER A 155 -15.45 16.72 -16.14
N GLY A 156 -15.66 17.63 -17.08
CA GLY A 156 -16.66 18.70 -17.04
C GLY A 156 -16.76 19.46 -18.37
N PHE A 157 -15.81 19.25 -19.28
CA PHE A 157 -15.89 19.64 -20.69
C PHE A 157 -15.98 18.38 -21.56
N SER A 158 -17.11 17.71 -21.50
CA SER A 158 -17.49 16.68 -22.47
C SER A 158 -19.01 16.73 -22.66
N GLU A 159 -19.48 17.81 -23.29
CA GLU A 159 -20.03 17.91 -24.65
C GLU A 159 -20.15 19.40 -25.01
#